data_AF-A0A412B1D4-F1
#
_entry.id   AF-A0A412B1D4-F1
#
_cell.length_a   1.000
_cell.length_b   1.000
_cell.length_c   1.000
_cell.angle_alpha   90.00
_cell.angle_beta   90.00
_cell.angle_gamma   90.00
#
_symmetry.space_group_name_H-M   'P 1'
#
loop_
_entity.id
_entity.type
_entity.pdbx_description
1 polymer ?
#
loop_
_entity_poly.entity_id
_entity_poly.type
_entity_poly.pdbx_seq_one_letter_code
_entity_poly.pdbx_strand_id
1 'polypeptide(L)'
;MNFILVCHRRFLEYGMKKKISGKTIFNVSVILISLLMLGYFCLSENGLVELSKNFKNLDKGWLIMALLSQALNIAIDAYMTYILVKSSVPSFKFHNALKTSMVGQFFSAVTPFATGGQPMQVYCMSKYGVEPGKVFPP
;
A
#
# COMPACT_ATOMS: atom_id res chain seq x y z
N MET A 1 37.09 -18.63 -32.07
CA MET A 1 35.87 -18.62 -32.93
C MET A 1 34.63 -19.27 -32.29
N ASN A 2 34.77 -20.22 -31.34
CA ASN A 2 33.61 -20.90 -30.73
C ASN A 2 32.88 -20.15 -29.59
N PHE A 3 33.53 -19.21 -28.90
CA PHE A 3 32.93 -18.54 -27.73
C PHE A 3 31.85 -17.50 -28.12
N ILE A 4 32.05 -16.77 -29.22
CA ILE A 4 31.08 -15.79 -29.75
C ILE A 4 29.82 -16.50 -30.27
N LEU A 5 29.96 -17.67 -30.91
CA LEU A 5 28.82 -18.46 -31.37
C LEU A 5 28.01 -19.07 -30.22
N VAL A 6 28.65 -19.45 -29.10
CA VAL A 6 27.96 -19.95 -27.90
C VAL A 6 27.24 -18.81 -27.17
N CYS A 7 27.85 -17.63 -27.05
CA CYS A 7 27.19 -16.45 -26.47
C CYS A 7 26.04 -15.93 -27.36
N HIS A 8 26.20 -15.93 -28.68
CA HIS A 8 25.15 -15.50 -29.62
C HIS A 8 23.95 -16.46 -29.61
N ARG A 9 24.18 -17.77 -29.52
CA ARG A 9 23.11 -18.78 -29.45
C ARG A 9 22.33 -18.71 -28.12
N ARG A 10 23.01 -18.37 -27.01
CA ARG A 10 22.37 -18.22 -25.69
C ARG A 10 21.59 -16.90 -25.53
N PHE A 11 21.95 -15.85 -26.26
CA PHE A 11 21.24 -14.56 -26.25
C PHE A 11 19.91 -14.60 -27.03
N LEU A 12 19.82 -15.41 -28.09
CA LEU A 12 18.58 -15.56 -28.89
C LEU A 12 17.47 -16.38 -28.22
N GLU A 13 17.79 -17.18 -27.19
CA GLU A 13 16.76 -17.87 -26.38
C GLU A 13 16.16 -16.98 -25.28
N TYR A 14 16.69 -15.78 -25.05
CA TYR A 14 16.17 -14.84 -24.04
C TYR A 14 14.95 -14.01 -24.51
N GLY A 15 14.40 -14.34 -25.69
CA GLY A 15 13.13 -13.83 -26.19
C GLY A 15 11.93 -14.52 -25.55
N MET A 16 11.81 -14.49 -24.22
CA MET A 16 10.65 -15.01 -23.50
C MET A 16 9.41 -14.21 -23.94
N LYS A 17 8.59 -14.75 -24.86
CA LYS A 17 7.23 -14.27 -25.12
C LYS A 17 6.44 -14.46 -23.81
N LYS A 18 6.39 -13.41 -22.99
CA LYS A 18 5.70 -13.39 -21.71
C LYS A 18 4.21 -13.59 -22.00
N LYS A 19 3.70 -14.80 -21.79
CA LYS A 19 2.27 -15.11 -21.96
C LYS A 19 1.51 -14.33 -20.90
N ILE A 20 0.94 -13.18 -21.28
CA ILE A 20 0.19 -12.35 -20.35
C ILE A 20 -1.02 -13.17 -19.87
N SER A 21 -1.03 -13.48 -18.58
CA SER A 21 -2.14 -14.20 -17.95
C SER A 21 -3.37 -13.29 -17.92
N GLY A 22 -4.56 -13.84 -18.20
CA GLY A 22 -5.82 -13.09 -18.14
C GLY A 22 -6.04 -12.38 -16.80
N LYS A 23 -5.49 -12.94 -15.71
CA LYS A 23 -5.50 -12.32 -14.37
C LYS A 23 -4.70 -11.01 -14.31
N THR A 24 -3.58 -10.95 -15.02
CA THR A 24 -2.75 -9.74 -15.11
C THR A 24 -3.43 -8.66 -15.95
N ILE A 25 -4.09 -9.05 -17.05
CA ILE A 25 -4.87 -8.12 -17.89
C ILE A 25 -6.02 -7.51 -17.09
N PHE A 26 -6.76 -8.35 -16.34
CA PHE A 26 -7.83 -7.88 -15.46
C PHE A 26 -7.32 -6.88 -14.41
N ASN A 27 -6.25 -7.20 -13.68
CA ASN A 27 -5.72 -6.30 -12.66
C ASN A 27 -5.21 -4.96 -13.25
N VAL A 28 -4.50 -5.01 -14.38
CA VAL A 28 -4.05 -3.80 -15.09
C VAL A 28 -5.24 -2.98 -15.57
N SER A 29 -6.30 -3.62 -16.07
CA SER A 29 -7.51 -2.93 -16.52
C SER A 29 -8.21 -2.20 -15.36
N VAL A 30 -8.28 -2.80 -14.18
CA VAL A 30 -8.88 -2.17 -12.99
C VAL A 30 -8.05 -0.96 -12.56
N ILE A 31 -6.72 -1.08 -12.51
CA ILE A 31 -5.83 0.04 -12.20
C ILE A 31 -6.04 1.19 -13.21
N LEU A 32 -6.08 0.86 -14.50
CA LEU A 32 -6.28 1.85 -15.56
C LEU A 32 -7.64 2.55 -15.44
N ILE A 33 -8.71 1.81 -15.18
CA ILE A 33 -10.06 2.38 -14.98
C ILE A 33 -10.09 3.29 -13.74
N SER A 34 -9.48 2.89 -12.62
CA SER A 34 -9.38 3.74 -11.42
C SER A 34 -8.64 5.04 -11.69
N LEU A 35 -7.53 4.99 -12.45
CA LEU A 35 -6.78 6.19 -12.84
C LEU A 35 -7.57 7.08 -13.80
N LEU A 36 -8.27 6.51 -14.77
CA LEU A 36 -9.12 7.25 -15.70
C LEU A 36 -10.30 7.93 -14.99
N MET A 37 -10.93 7.24 -14.04
CA MET A 37 -12.03 7.79 -13.24
C MET A 37 -11.56 8.94 -12.35
N LEU A 38 -10.39 8.79 -11.70
CA LEU A 38 -9.76 9.89 -10.95
C LEU A 38 -9.40 11.06 -11.86
N GLY A 39 -8.82 10.79 -13.04
CA GLY A 39 -8.49 11.81 -14.03
C GLY A 39 -9.72 12.58 -14.52
N TYR A 40 -10.82 11.87 -14.81
CA TYR A 40 -12.10 12.48 -15.17
C TYR A 40 -12.66 13.34 -14.05
N PHE A 41 -12.63 12.86 -12.80
CA PHE A 41 -13.06 13.64 -11.64
C PHE A 41 -12.22 14.92 -11.45
N CYS A 42 -10.91 14.84 -11.70
CA CYS A 42 -10.01 15.99 -11.59
C CYS A 42 -10.23 17.05 -12.68
N LEU A 43 -10.52 16.63 -13.91
CA LEU A 43 -10.70 17.52 -15.07
C LEU A 43 -12.14 17.99 -15.25
N SER A 44 -13.11 17.33 -14.63
CA SER A 44 -14.52 17.70 -14.70
C SER A 44 -14.78 18.98 -13.91
N GLU A 45 -15.47 19.94 -14.53
CA GLU A 45 -15.92 21.18 -13.87
C GLU A 45 -16.88 20.90 -12.70
N ASN A 46 -17.59 19.77 -12.75
CA ASN A 46 -18.52 19.32 -11.70
C ASN A 46 -17.83 18.43 -10.65
N GLY A 47 -16.55 18.12 -10.84
CA GLY A 47 -15.77 17.30 -9.90
C GLY A 47 -14.99 18.18 -8.95
N LEU A 48 -13.70 18.37 -9.26
CA LEU A 48 -12.75 19.04 -8.38
C LEU A 48 -13.06 20.53 -8.19
N VAL A 49 -13.55 21.21 -9.23
CA VAL A 49 -13.92 22.63 -9.18
C VAL A 49 -15.16 22.85 -8.31
N GLU A 50 -16.17 22.00 -8.40
CA GLU A 50 -17.36 22.06 -7.57
C GLU A 50 -17.08 21.66 -6.11
N LEU A 51 -16.25 20.64 -5.90
CA LEU A 51 -15.74 20.31 -4.56
C LEU A 51 -15.00 21.50 -3.94
N SER A 52 -14.16 22.20 -4.71
CA SER A 52 -13.43 23.38 -4.23
C SER A 52 -14.35 24.56 -3.90
N LYS A 53 -15.43 24.77 -4.68
CA LYS A 53 -16.44 25.80 -4.38
C LYS A 53 -17.20 25.48 -3.10
N ASN A 54 -17.57 24.21 -2.92
CA ASN A 54 -18.30 23.74 -1.75
C ASN A 54 -17.39 23.54 -0.51
N PHE A 55 -16.07 23.53 -0.68
CA PHE A 55 -15.11 23.37 0.42
C PHE A 55 -15.25 24.47 1.49
N LYS A 56 -15.67 25.67 1.10
CA LYS A 56 -15.95 26.77 2.03
C LYS A 56 -17.24 26.57 2.84
N ASN A 57 -18.18 25.79 2.32
CA ASN A 57 -19.44 25.44 2.98
C ASN A 57 -19.33 24.15 3.81
N LEU A 58 -18.18 23.45 3.77
CA LEU A 58 -17.95 22.30 4.63
C LEU A 58 -17.92 22.74 6.09
N ASP A 59 -18.74 22.08 6.90
CA ASP A 59 -18.75 22.29 8.33
C ASP A 59 -17.40 21.85 8.92
N LYS A 60 -16.70 22.82 9.53
CA LYS A 60 -15.38 22.61 10.11
C LYS A 60 -15.42 21.62 11.28
N GLY A 61 -16.55 21.52 11.99
CA GLY A 61 -16.76 20.57 13.08
C GLY A 61 -16.69 19.13 12.57
N TRP A 62 -17.38 18.84 11.47
CA TRP A 62 -17.31 17.52 10.82
C TRP A 62 -15.91 17.16 10.32
N LEU A 63 -15.16 18.12 9.77
CA LEU A 63 -13.77 17.91 9.36
C LEU A 63 -12.86 17.57 10.56
N ILE A 64 -13.02 18.29 11.68
CA ILE A 64 -12.26 18.00 12.91
C ILE A 64 -12.63 16.61 13.44
N MET A 65 -13.92 16.25 13.47
CA MET A 65 -14.35 14.92 13.89
C MET A 65 -13.78 13.81 13.01
N ALA A 66 -13.73 14.01 11.69
CA ALA A 66 -13.12 13.05 10.76
C ALA A 66 -11.62 12.89 11.02
N LEU A 67 -10.89 13.99 11.24
CA LEU A 67 -9.46 13.95 11.57
C LEU A 67 -9.20 13.25 12.91
N LEU A 68 -10.01 13.54 13.93
CA LEU A 68 -9.92 12.89 15.24
C LEU A 68 -10.22 11.39 15.15
N SER A 69 -11.26 11.01 14.39
CA SER A 69 -11.60 9.60 14.16
C SER A 69 -10.47 8.87 13.46
N GLN A 70 -9.84 9.49 12.45
CA GLN A 70 -8.70 8.89 11.76
C GLN A 70 -7.45 8.81 12.65
N ALA A 71 -7.20 9.80 13.50
CA ALA A 71 -6.12 9.75 14.48
C ALA A 71 -6.33 8.60 15.49
N LEU A 72 -7.56 8.41 15.97
CA LEU A 72 -7.93 7.29 16.84
C LEU A 72 -7.74 5.94 16.13
N ASN A 73 -8.14 5.85 14.87
CA ASN A 73 -7.95 4.65 14.05
C ASN A 73 -6.46 4.25 13.97
N ILE A 74 -5.58 5.21 13.69
CA ILE A 74 -4.12 4.97 13.67
C ILE A 74 -3.59 4.59 15.07
N ALA A 75 -4.09 5.22 16.13
CA ALA A 75 -3.68 4.91 17.49
C ALA A 75 -4.06 3.48 17.90
N ILE A 76 -5.28 3.04 17.57
CA ILE A 76 -5.76 1.67 17.84
C ILE A 76 -4.93 0.66 17.06
N ASP A 77 -4.69 0.90 15.76
CA ASP A 77 -3.90 0.01 14.91
C ASP A 77 -2.43 -0.09 15.39
N ALA A 78 -1.84 1.02 15.81
CA ALA A 78 -0.51 1.06 16.43
C ALA A 78 -0.47 0.28 17.76
N TYR A 79 -1.51 0.41 18.59
CA TYR A 79 -1.60 -0.31 19.86
C TYR A 79 -1.75 -1.83 19.67
N MET A 80 -2.60 -2.24 18.73
CA MET A 80 -2.74 -3.65 18.35
C MET A 80 -1.42 -4.22 17.84
N THR A 81 -0.78 -3.52 16.90
CA THR A 81 0.55 -3.91 16.39
C THR A 81 1.58 -4.00 17.51
N TYR A 82 1.57 -3.06 18.46
CA TYR A 82 2.48 -3.08 19.60
C TYR A 82 2.30 -4.33 20.45
N ILE A 83 1.08 -4.69 20.84
CA ILE A 83 0.82 -5.88 21.67
C ILE A 83 1.27 -7.16 20.93
N LEU A 84 0.88 -7.29 19.66
CA LEU A 84 1.21 -8.47 18.85
C LEU A 84 2.72 -8.66 18.72
N VAL A 85 3.45 -7.58 18.42
CA VAL A 85 4.90 -7.65 18.21
C VAL A 85 5.65 -7.77 19.53
N LYS A 86 5.21 -7.08 20.59
CA LYS A 86 5.90 -7.08 21.89
C LYS A 86 6.00 -8.47 22.49
N SER A 87 5.02 -9.34 22.22
CA SER A 87 5.04 -10.75 22.61
C SER A 87 6.17 -11.53 21.93
N SER A 88 6.51 -11.20 20.68
CA SER A 88 7.58 -11.87 19.92
C SER A 88 8.94 -11.20 20.10
N VAL A 89 8.98 -9.87 20.21
CA VAL A 89 10.19 -9.04 20.27
C VAL A 89 10.07 -8.04 21.43
N PRO A 90 10.58 -8.38 22.64
CA PRO A 90 10.46 -7.52 23.82
C PRO A 90 11.13 -6.15 23.69
N SER A 91 12.11 -5.99 22.79
CA SER A 91 12.78 -4.70 22.53
C SER A 91 11.93 -3.74 21.68
N PHE A 92 10.80 -4.19 21.12
CA PHE A 92 9.91 -3.35 20.32
C PHE A 92 9.25 -2.27 21.18
N LYS A 93 9.36 -1.02 20.74
CA LYS A 93 8.82 0.18 21.40
C LYS A 93 7.53 0.63 20.74
N PHE A 94 6.64 1.27 21.50
CA PHE A 94 5.38 1.81 20.97
C PHE A 94 5.58 2.80 19.81
N HIS A 95 6.64 3.62 19.85
CA HIS A 95 6.98 4.52 18.74
C HIS A 95 7.26 3.78 17.41
N ASN A 96 7.85 2.59 17.46
CA ASN A 96 8.07 1.77 16.26
C ASN A 96 6.75 1.18 15.75
N ALA A 97 5.82 0.83 16.65
CA ALA A 97 4.48 0.38 16.30
C ALA A 97 3.69 1.48 15.60
N LEU A 98 3.73 2.71 16.12
CA LEU A 98 3.11 3.87 15.51
C LEU A 98 3.67 4.14 14.11
N LYS A 99 5.01 4.14 13.96
CA LYS A 99 5.65 4.31 12.66
C LYS A 99 5.23 3.23 11.66
N THR A 100 5.14 1.98 12.11
CA THR A 100 4.72 0.84 11.29
C THR A 100 3.26 0.98 10.85
N SER A 101 2.36 1.33 11.76
CA SER A 101 0.94 1.56 11.45
C SER A 101 0.74 2.71 10.46
N MET A 102 1.44 3.84 10.64
CA MET A 102 1.39 4.97 9.71
C MET A 102 1.89 4.61 8.31
N VAL A 103 2.97 3.83 8.21
CA VAL A 103 3.45 3.30 6.92
C VAL A 103 2.38 2.39 6.30
N GLY A 104 1.77 1.49 7.08
CA GLY A 104 0.68 0.65 6.61
C GLY A 104 -0.49 1.44 6.05
N GLN A 105 -0.99 2.42 6.79
CA GLN A 105 -2.09 3.29 6.37
C GLN A 105 -1.74 4.07 5.09
N PHE A 106 -0.51 4.58 4.97
CA PHE A 106 -0.05 5.26 3.75
C PHE A 106 -0.05 4.32 2.54
N PHE A 107 0.51 3.12 2.69
CA PHE A 107 0.55 2.14 1.60
C PHE A 107 -0.84 1.60 1.26
N SER A 108 -1.74 1.47 2.23
CA SER A 108 -3.16 1.19 1.99
C SER A 108 -3.83 2.30 1.17
N ALA A 109 -3.54 3.57 1.47
CA ALA A 109 -4.18 4.70 0.78
C ALA A 109 -3.69 4.89 -0.65
N VAL A 110 -2.42 4.58 -0.94
CA VAL A 110 -1.84 4.74 -2.29
C VAL A 110 -2.06 3.52 -3.20
N THR A 111 -2.32 2.35 -2.62
CA THR A 111 -2.53 1.12 -3.40
C THR A 111 -4.02 0.84 -3.63
N PRO A 112 -4.38 0.31 -4.80
CA PRO A 112 -5.76 -0.10 -5.04
C PRO A 112 -6.15 -1.21 -4.05
N PHE A 113 -7.41 -1.17 -3.61
CA PHE A 113 -7.99 -2.14 -2.69
C PHE A 113 -7.29 -2.24 -1.31
N ALA A 114 -6.51 -1.23 -0.90
CA ALA A 114 -5.77 -1.21 0.37
C ALA A 114 -4.81 -2.40 0.58
N THR A 115 -4.44 -3.10 -0.50
CA THR A 115 -3.64 -4.33 -0.46
C THR A 115 -2.19 -4.10 -0.01
N GLY A 116 -1.66 -2.88 -0.17
CA GLY A 116 -0.27 -2.56 0.16
C GLY A 116 0.01 -2.36 1.66
N GLY A 117 -1.01 -2.12 2.49
CA GLY A 117 -0.79 -1.77 3.89
C GLY A 117 -0.19 -2.90 4.72
N GLN A 118 -0.88 -4.05 4.77
CA GLN A 118 -0.45 -5.19 5.58
C GLN A 118 0.93 -5.75 5.17
N PRO A 119 1.23 -5.98 3.88
CA PRO A 119 2.56 -6.44 3.47
C PRO A 119 3.66 -5.46 3.87
N MET A 120 3.40 -4.15 3.74
CA MET A 120 4.38 -3.14 4.10
C MET A 120 4.56 -3.04 5.63
N GLN A 121 3.48 -3.21 6.41
CA GLN A 121 3.57 -3.28 7.87
C GLN A 121 4.49 -4.43 8.30
N VAL A 122 4.30 -5.64 7.76
CA VAL A 122 5.14 -6.81 8.06
C VAL A 122 6.59 -6.58 7.63
N TYR A 123 6.81 -6.00 6.45
CA TYR A 123 8.16 -5.63 5.99
C TYR A 123 8.82 -4.57 6.89
N CYS A 124 8.07 -3.61 7.42
CA CYS A 124 8.60 -2.67 8.40
C CYS A 124 8.95 -3.37 9.72
N MET A 125 8.11 -4.29 10.19
CA MET A 125 8.35 -5.08 11.40
C MET A 125 9.58 -6.00 11.28
N SER A 126 9.84 -6.58 10.10
CA SER A 126 10.99 -7.47 9.89
C SER A 126 12.33 -6.76 10.09
N LYS A 127 12.40 -5.45 9.82
CA LYS A 127 13.58 -4.62 10.13
C LYS A 127 13.86 -4.50 11.63
N TYR A 128 12.88 -4.78 12.48
CA TYR A 128 13.02 -4.80 13.93
C TYR A 128 13.20 -6.21 14.50
N GLY A 129 13.44 -7.22 13.64
CA GLY A 129 13.67 -8.60 14.06
C GLY A 129 12.41 -9.45 14.21
N VAL A 130 11.26 -8.99 13.70
CA VAL A 130 10.03 -9.79 13.66
C VAL A 130 10.10 -10.75 12.48
N GLU A 131 10.24 -12.05 12.76
CA GLU A 131 10.19 -13.08 11.72
C GLU A 131 8.74 -13.26 11.23
N PRO A 132 8.44 -13.08 9.91
CA PRO A 132 7.08 -13.16 9.36
C PRO A 132 6.40 -14.54 9.52
N GLY A 133 7.11 -15.55 10.03
CA GLY A 133 6.63 -16.94 10.15
C GLY A 133 6.48 -17.48 11.58
N LYS A 134 6.85 -16.72 12.63
CA LYS A 134 6.71 -17.17 14.04
C LYS A 134 5.53 -16.55 14.79
N VAL A 135 4.80 -15.62 14.15
CA VAL A 135 3.71 -14.85 14.78
C VAL A 135 2.34 -15.56 14.68
N PHE A 136 2.25 -16.66 13.92
CA PHE A 136 1.05 -17.50 13.92
C PHE A 136 1.28 -18.71 14.85
N PRO A 137 0.44 -18.92 15.89
CA PRO A 137 0.42 -20.22 16.56
C PRO A 137 0.01 -21.31 15.54
N PRO A 138 0.50 -22.55 15.69
CA PRO A 138 0.12 -23.67 14.83
C PRO A 138 -1.39 -23.95 14.84
#